data_AF-A0A847WHH6-F1
#
_entry.id   AF-A0A847WHH6-F1
#
_cell.length_a   1.000
_cell.length_b   1.000
_cell.length_c   1.000
_cell.angle_alpha   90.00
_cell.angle_beta   90.00
_cell.angle_gamma   90.00
#
_symmetry.space_group_name_H-M   'P 1'
#
loop_
_entity.id
_entity.type
_entity.pdbx_description
1 polymer ?
#
loop_
_entity_poly.entity_id
_entity_poly.type
_entity_poly.pdbx_seq_one_letter_code
_entity_poly.pdbx_strand_id
1 'polypeptide(L)'
;MKNQGFSLIELLIVLMIMGILGAIAIPNMTKHMEQSHKTADNVSAILLVEGMMQGVLEGHKIRQTGSGYEKITDMGVIFAKNGEKISLTNYIPHLPSPKEKEYVYFSYRYTSSGALYIGKVHKDGSNVQVYPAVQ
;
A
#
# COMPACT_ATOMS: atom_id res chain seq x y z
N MET A 1 -50.59 -9.40 45.31
CA MET A 1 -49.39 -9.61 44.48
C MET A 1 -48.55 -8.34 44.59
N LYS A 2 -47.35 -8.41 45.19
CA LYS A 2 -46.53 -7.23 45.49
C LYS A 2 -45.57 -7.00 44.33
N ASN A 3 -45.93 -6.07 43.44
CA ASN A 3 -45.03 -5.62 42.38
C ASN A 3 -43.92 -4.79 43.04
N GLN A 4 -42.71 -5.34 43.10
CA GLN A 4 -41.53 -4.61 43.53
C GLN A 4 -41.08 -3.76 42.35
N GLY A 5 -41.32 -2.45 42.43
CA GLY A 5 -40.88 -1.48 41.42
C GLY A 5 -39.40 -1.15 41.60
N PHE A 6 -38.73 -0.92 40.47
CA PHE A 6 -37.33 -0.48 40.38
C PHE A 6 -37.13 0.86 41.09
N SER A 7 -36.06 1.02 41.87
CA SER A 7 -35.77 2.27 42.59
C SER A 7 -35.09 3.29 41.68
N LEU A 8 -35.37 4.57 41.92
CA LEU A 8 -34.70 5.68 41.22
C LEU A 8 -33.19 5.67 41.45
N ILE A 9 -32.73 5.25 42.64
CA ILE A 9 -31.31 5.16 42.94
C ILE A 9 -30.63 4.04 42.14
N GLU A 10 -31.33 2.92 41.91
CA GLU A 10 -30.82 1.80 41.13
C GLU A 10 -30.63 2.24 39.67
N LEU A 11 -31.58 3.00 39.12
CA LEU A 11 -31.46 3.54 37.76
C LEU A 11 -30.30 4.55 37.65
N LEU A 12 -30.12 5.39 38.66
CA LEU A 12 -29.05 6.40 38.70
C LEU A 12 -27.66 5.75 38.70
N ILE A 13 -27.45 4.72 39.52
CA ILE A 13 -26.17 4.00 39.59
C ILE A 13 -25.88 3.27 38.27
N VAL A 14 -26.90 2.67 37.63
CA VAL A 14 -26.74 2.02 36.32
C VAL A 14 -26.29 3.02 35.26
N LEU A 15 -26.94 4.20 35.19
CA LEU A 15 -26.55 5.25 34.25
C LEU A 15 -25.14 5.78 34.51
N MET A 16 -24.75 5.89 35.78
CA MET A 16 -23.40 6.30 36.17
C MET A 16 -22.34 5.30 35.68
N ILE A 17 -22.56 4.01 35.88
CA ILE A 17 -21.63 2.96 35.43
C ILE A 17 -21.62 2.88 33.89
N MET A 18 -22.78 2.93 33.24
CA MET A 18 -22.90 2.97 31.77
C MET A 18 -22.15 4.17 31.17
N GLY A 19 -22.21 5.34 31.82
CA GLY A 19 -21.46 6.52 31.41
C GLY A 19 -19.93 6.33 31.50
N ILE A 20 -19.45 5.73 32.58
CA ILE A 20 -18.02 5.41 32.76
C ILE A 20 -17.55 4.41 31.71
N LEU A 21 -18.32 3.34 31.49
CA LEU A 21 -18.01 2.31 30.48
C LEU A 21 -18.01 2.90 29.07
N GLY A 22 -19.00 3.74 28.74
CA GLY A 22 -19.08 4.42 27.45
C GLY A 22 -17.90 5.34 27.16
N ALA A 23 -17.33 5.98 28.18
CA ALA A 23 -16.15 6.85 28.03
C ALA A 23 -14.86 6.07 27.71
N ILE A 24 -14.73 4.82 28.17
CA ILE A 24 -13.54 3.98 27.99
C ILE A 24 -13.64 3.11 26.72
N ALA A 25 -14.84 2.97 26.15
CA ALA A 25 -15.15 1.94 25.14
C ALA A 25 -14.63 2.18 23.70
N ILE A 26 -13.67 3.07 23.44
CA ILE A 26 -13.16 3.30 22.08
C ILE A 26 -11.78 2.63 21.89
N PRO A 27 -11.69 1.49 21.18
CA PRO A 27 -10.41 0.96 20.77
C PRO A 27 -9.79 1.81 19.66
N ASN A 28 -8.51 2.18 19.82
CA ASN A 28 -7.77 2.96 18.83
C ASN A 28 -7.27 2.06 17.67
N MET A 29 -8.10 1.88 16.63
CA MET A 29 -7.80 1.02 15.47
C MET A 29 -6.82 1.62 14.44
N THR A 30 -6.39 2.88 14.61
CA THR A 30 -5.64 3.63 13.59
C THR A 30 -4.27 3.01 13.27
N LYS A 31 -3.50 2.63 14.29
CA LYS A 31 -2.13 2.10 14.13
C LYS A 31 -2.07 0.78 13.36
N HIS A 32 -3.05 -0.10 13.56
CA HIS A 32 -3.08 -1.40 12.87
C HIS A 32 -3.42 -1.23 11.38
N MET A 33 -4.22 -0.22 11.05
CA MET A 33 -4.57 0.09 9.67
C MET A 33 -3.37 0.63 8.89
N GLU A 34 -2.57 1.52 9.48
CA GLU A 34 -1.34 2.05 8.88
C GLU A 34 -0.33 0.94 8.57
N GLN A 35 -0.10 0.03 9.52
CA GLN A 35 0.79 -1.11 9.33
C GLN A 35 0.29 -2.06 8.23
N SER A 36 -1.03 -2.25 8.15
CA SER A 36 -1.66 -3.07 7.10
C SER A 36 -1.48 -2.44 5.72
N HIS A 37 -1.62 -1.11 5.61
CA HIS A 37 -1.37 -0.39 4.36
C HIS A 37 0.10 -0.48 3.94
N LYS A 38 1.05 -0.29 4.86
CA LYS A 38 2.48 -0.45 4.56
C LYS A 38 2.81 -1.86 4.06
N THR A 39 2.21 -2.87 4.68
CA THR A 39 2.38 -4.27 4.27
C THR A 39 1.78 -4.51 2.88
N ALA A 40 0.59 -3.97 2.60
CA ALA A 40 -0.05 -4.06 1.28
C ALA A 40 0.78 -3.37 0.18
N ASP A 41 1.44 -2.25 0.50
CA ASP A 41 2.31 -1.54 -0.43
C ASP A 41 3.59 -2.32 -0.73
N ASN A 42 4.16 -3.01 0.27
CA ASN A 42 5.28 -3.94 0.06
C ASN A 42 4.89 -5.09 -0.87
N VAL A 43 3.73 -5.71 -0.65
CA VAL A 43 3.21 -6.78 -1.53
C VAL A 43 2.96 -6.25 -2.95
N SER A 44 2.42 -5.04 -3.08
CA SER A 44 2.22 -4.39 -4.38
C SER A 44 3.55 -4.13 -5.10
N ALA A 45 4.60 -3.76 -4.38
CA ALA A 45 5.93 -3.59 -4.95
C ALA A 45 6.52 -4.92 -5.44
N ILE A 46 6.32 -6.03 -4.71
CA ILE A 46 6.73 -7.37 -5.15
C ILE A 46 5.98 -7.78 -6.42
N LEU A 47 4.65 -7.59 -6.46
CA LEU A 47 3.85 -7.86 -7.65
C LEU A 47 4.36 -7.10 -8.89
N LEU A 48 4.74 -5.83 -8.71
CA LEU A 48 5.33 -5.02 -9.78
C LEU A 48 6.67 -5.59 -10.26
N VAL A 49 7.54 -6.02 -9.34
CA VAL A 49 8.82 -6.67 -9.67
C VAL A 49 8.59 -7.97 -10.44
N GLU A 50 7.67 -8.81 -9.98
CA GLU A 50 7.32 -10.08 -10.62
C GLU A 50 6.84 -9.85 -12.06
N GLY A 51 5.91 -8.90 -12.27
CA GLY A 51 5.43 -8.55 -13.60
C GLY A 51 6.53 -8.05 -14.53
N MET A 52 7.40 -7.17 -14.02
CA MET A 52 8.54 -6.66 -14.79
C MET A 52 9.52 -7.77 -15.15
N MET A 53 9.83 -8.66 -14.20
CA MET A 53 10.75 -9.76 -14.41
C MET A 53 10.18 -10.80 -15.36
N GLN A 54 8.87 -11.10 -15.29
CA GLN A 54 8.21 -11.99 -16.23
C GLN A 54 8.34 -11.48 -17.67
N GLY A 55 8.12 -10.17 -17.90
CA GLY A 55 8.36 -9.58 -19.21
C GLY A 55 9.81 -9.76 -19.69
N VAL A 56 10.78 -9.67 -18.79
CA VAL A 56 12.19 -9.92 -19.11
C VAL A 56 12.45 -11.40 -19.45
N LEU A 57 11.82 -12.34 -18.74
CA LEU A 57 11.92 -13.78 -19.02
C LEU A 57 11.35 -14.12 -20.41
N GLU A 58 10.33 -13.41 -20.86
CA GLU A 58 9.78 -13.51 -22.22
C GLU A 58 10.64 -12.81 -23.29
N GLY A 59 11.78 -12.23 -22.90
CA GLY A 59 12.76 -11.64 -23.81
C GLY A 59 12.56 -10.14 -24.08
N HIS A 60 11.69 -9.48 -23.33
CA HIS A 60 11.50 -8.03 -23.37
C HIS A 60 12.52 -7.32 -22.47
N LYS A 61 12.58 -5.99 -22.57
CA LYS A 61 13.52 -5.16 -21.81
C LYS A 61 12.78 -4.18 -20.91
N ILE A 62 13.29 -3.97 -19.70
CA ILE A 62 12.86 -2.86 -18.84
C ILE A 62 13.65 -1.61 -19.26
N ARG A 63 12.97 -0.47 -19.39
CA ARG A 63 13.65 0.81 -19.65
C ARG A 63 14.53 1.19 -18.47
N GLN A 64 15.82 1.40 -18.72
CA GLN A 64 16.75 1.92 -17.71
C GLN A 64 16.40 3.37 -17.35
N THR A 65 16.50 3.73 -16.08
CA THR A 65 16.04 5.04 -15.55
C THR A 65 17.20 5.93 -15.06
N GLY A 66 18.43 5.64 -15.48
CA GLY A 66 19.61 6.36 -14.98
C GLY A 66 19.74 6.27 -13.45
N SER A 67 20.03 7.40 -12.80
CA SER A 67 20.11 7.49 -11.34
C SER A 67 18.76 7.71 -10.65
N GLY A 68 17.72 8.08 -11.41
CA GLY A 68 16.43 8.50 -10.90
C GLY A 68 15.38 7.40 -10.87
N TYR A 69 14.31 7.67 -10.13
CA TYR A 69 13.08 6.88 -10.17
C TYR A 69 12.12 7.48 -11.20
N GLU A 70 11.47 6.62 -11.97
CA GLU A 70 10.44 7.00 -12.92
C GLU A 70 9.09 6.42 -12.51
N LYS A 71 8.00 7.12 -12.81
CA LYS A 71 6.65 6.64 -12.51
C LYS A 71 6.37 5.34 -13.27
N ILE A 72 5.85 4.34 -12.55
CA ILE A 72 5.35 3.11 -13.18
C ILE A 72 4.03 3.47 -13.86
N THR A 73 3.99 3.25 -15.18
CA THR A 73 2.77 3.32 -15.98
C THR A 73 2.67 2.04 -16.79
N ASP A 74 1.45 1.63 -17.12
CA ASP A 74 1.21 0.36 -17.79
C ASP A 74 2.05 0.18 -19.07
N MET A 75 2.17 1.24 -19.87
CA MET A 75 2.90 1.24 -21.14
C MET A 75 4.27 1.94 -21.07
N GLY A 76 4.82 2.12 -19.86
CA GLY A 76 6.00 2.95 -19.64
C GLY A 76 7.24 2.22 -19.13
N VAL A 77 7.17 0.91 -18.91
CA VAL A 77 8.21 0.15 -18.22
C VAL A 77 8.86 -0.89 -19.13
N ILE A 78 8.04 -1.72 -19.79
CA ILE A 78 8.49 -2.86 -20.59
C ILE A 78 8.44 -2.52 -22.07
N PHE A 79 9.49 -2.91 -22.79
CA PHE A 79 9.66 -2.67 -24.21
C PHE A 79 10.12 -3.94 -24.92
N ALA A 80 9.52 -4.24 -26.07
CA ALA A 80 10.02 -5.26 -26.97
C ALA A 80 11.40 -4.92 -27.53
N LYS A 81 12.08 -5.90 -28.12
CA LYS A 81 13.41 -5.71 -28.72
C LYS A 81 13.41 -4.68 -29.86
N ASN A 82 12.27 -4.52 -30.54
CA ASN A 82 12.03 -3.53 -31.59
C ASN A 82 11.67 -2.13 -31.05
N GLY A 83 11.59 -1.95 -29.73
CA GLY A 83 11.23 -0.68 -29.08
C GLY A 83 9.73 -0.45 -28.88
N GLU A 84 8.88 -1.40 -29.25
CA GLU A 84 7.44 -1.32 -29.00
C GLU A 84 7.13 -1.41 -27.50
N LYS A 85 6.19 -0.59 -27.03
CA LYS A 85 5.75 -0.60 -25.63
C LYS A 85 4.89 -1.82 -25.36
N ILE A 86 5.14 -2.46 -24.23
CA ILE A 86 4.35 -3.61 -23.78
C ILE A 86 3.63 -3.24 -22.49
N SER A 87 2.36 -3.62 -22.42
CA SER A 87 1.54 -3.44 -21.24
C SER A 87 2.05 -4.29 -20.08
N LEU A 88 2.30 -3.68 -18.94
CA LEU A 88 2.63 -4.37 -17.70
C LEU A 88 1.46 -5.26 -17.24
N THR A 89 0.21 -4.86 -17.52
CA THR A 89 -0.98 -5.67 -17.20
C THR A 89 -1.11 -6.97 -18.00
N ASN A 90 -0.24 -7.22 -18.98
CA ASN A 90 -0.09 -8.56 -19.55
C ASN A 90 0.53 -9.56 -18.54
N TYR A 91 1.23 -9.05 -17.52
CA TYR A 91 1.97 -9.85 -16.53
C TYR A 91 1.44 -9.71 -15.10
N ILE A 92 0.63 -8.68 -14.83
CA ILE A 92 0.00 -8.45 -13.52
C ILE A 92 -1.50 -8.21 -13.70
N PRO A 93 -2.36 -8.61 -12.74
CA PRO A 93 -3.81 -8.53 -12.91
C PRO A 93 -4.34 -7.09 -13.02
N HIS A 94 -3.66 -6.12 -12.41
CA HIS A 94 -3.97 -4.70 -12.51
C HIS A 94 -2.75 -3.89 -12.07
N LEU A 95 -2.70 -2.62 -12.45
CA LEU A 95 -1.67 -1.70 -11.97
C LEU A 95 -2.00 -1.26 -10.54
N PRO A 96 -1.20 -1.63 -9.52
CA PRO A 96 -1.49 -1.26 -8.15
C PRO A 96 -1.25 0.23 -7.88
N SER A 97 -1.98 0.77 -6.89
CA SER A 97 -1.76 2.10 -6.32
C SER A 97 -1.42 2.00 -4.84
N PRO A 98 -0.59 2.92 -4.29
CA PRO A 98 -0.27 2.93 -2.87
C PRO A 98 -1.54 3.02 -2.01
N LYS A 99 -1.56 2.25 -0.93
CA LYS A 99 -2.63 2.21 0.08
C LYS A 99 -2.35 3.16 1.23
N GLU A 100 -1.09 3.46 1.50
CA GLU A 100 -0.74 4.52 2.43
C GLU A 100 -1.17 5.90 1.88
N LYS A 101 -1.97 6.63 2.66
CA LYS A 101 -2.65 7.86 2.23
C LYS A 101 -1.73 8.99 1.77
N GLU A 102 -0.47 8.96 2.17
CA GLU A 102 0.50 10.00 1.85
C GLU A 102 1.25 9.77 0.53
N TYR A 103 1.01 8.65 -0.14
CA TYR A 103 1.68 8.28 -1.38
C TYR A 103 0.70 8.27 -2.56
N VAL A 104 1.19 8.68 -3.72
CA VAL A 104 0.35 8.95 -4.90
C VAL A 104 0.49 7.85 -5.96
N TYR A 105 1.71 7.38 -6.22
CA TYR A 105 1.99 6.35 -7.21
C TYR A 105 3.27 5.58 -6.91
N PHE A 106 3.37 4.38 -7.46
CA PHE A 106 4.61 3.62 -7.48
C PHE A 106 5.54 4.10 -8.61
N SER A 107 6.83 3.97 -8.34
CA SER A 107 7.92 4.35 -9.22
C SER A 107 8.95 3.24 -9.25
N TYR A 108 9.74 3.16 -10.31
CA TYR A 108 10.78 2.17 -10.45
C TYR A 108 12.11 2.84 -10.79
N ARG A 109 13.20 2.22 -10.36
CA ARG A 109 14.53 2.53 -10.86
C ARG A 109 15.17 1.25 -11.38
N TYR A 110 15.62 1.27 -12.63
CA TYR A 110 16.30 0.14 -13.24
C TYR A 110 17.69 0.56 -13.70
N THR A 111 18.71 0.01 -13.04
CA THR A 111 20.12 0.39 -13.26
C THR A 111 20.71 -0.37 -14.43
N SER A 112 21.81 0.15 -14.99
CA SER A 112 22.55 -0.56 -16.04
C SER A 112 23.20 -1.86 -15.55
N SER A 113 23.34 -2.05 -14.23
CA SER A 113 23.77 -3.31 -13.61
C SER A 113 22.65 -4.36 -13.53
N GLY A 114 21.43 -4.04 -13.94
CA GLY A 114 20.28 -4.94 -13.87
C GLY A 114 19.58 -4.97 -12.51
N ALA A 115 19.93 -4.07 -11.59
CA ALA A 115 19.26 -3.98 -10.30
C ALA A 115 17.94 -3.19 -10.45
N LEU A 116 16.85 -3.80 -9.99
CA LEU A 116 15.52 -3.22 -9.99
C LEU A 116 15.13 -2.78 -8.58
N TYR A 117 14.68 -1.54 -8.48
CA TYR A 117 14.16 -0.93 -7.27
C TYR A 117 12.74 -0.46 -7.51
N ILE A 118 11.85 -0.64 -6.53
CA ILE A 118 10.52 -0.04 -6.52
C ILE A 118 10.47 0.96 -5.38
N GLY A 119 9.95 2.14 -5.67
CA GLY A 119 9.68 3.18 -4.69
C GLY A 119 8.23 3.64 -4.78
N LYS A 120 7.81 4.42 -3.78
CA LYS A 120 6.52 5.09 -3.73
C LYS A 120 6.76 6.59 -3.60
N VAL A 121 6.03 7.38 -4.37
CA VAL A 121 6.20 8.84 -4.38
C VAL A 121 5.18 9.47 -3.46
N HIS A 122 5.67 10.23 -2.50
CA HIS A 122 4.89 10.99 -1.53
C HIS A 122 4.25 12.22 -2.20
N LYS A 123 3.22 12.79 -1.59
CA LYS A 123 2.51 13.97 -2.12
C LYS A 123 3.42 15.20 -2.33
N ASP A 124 4.52 15.29 -1.57
CA ASP A 124 5.54 16.35 -1.73
C ASP A 124 6.55 16.08 -2.86
N GLY A 125 6.42 14.96 -3.56
CA GLY A 125 7.31 14.54 -4.64
C GLY A 125 8.54 13.77 -4.19
N SER A 126 8.77 13.59 -2.89
CA SER A 126 9.83 12.73 -2.37
C SER A 126 9.55 11.26 -2.66
N ASN A 127 10.61 10.47 -2.83
CA ASN A 127 10.51 9.05 -3.14
C ASN A 127 11.05 8.21 -1.99
N VAL A 128 10.27 7.21 -1.58
CA VAL A 128 10.67 6.22 -0.58
C VAL A 128 10.80 4.87 -1.25
N GLN A 129 11.99 4.26 -1.18
CA GLN A 129 12.21 2.91 -1.67
C GLN A 129 11.41 1.90 -0.83
N VAL A 130 10.70 1.01 -1.52
CA VAL A 130 9.89 -0.08 -0.96
C VAL A 130 10.53 -1.43 -1.25
N TYR A 131 11.15 -1.57 -2.44
CA TYR A 131 11.83 -2.78 -2.87
C TYR A 131 13.23 -2.46 -3.45
N PRO A 132 14.26 -3.28 -3.16
CA PRO A 132 14.27 -4.30 -2.11
C PRO A 132 14.03 -3.65 -0.74
N ALA A 133 13.45 -4.40 0.19
CA ALA A 133 13.12 -3.89 1.51
C ALA A 133 14.39 -3.41 2.21
N VAL A 134 14.41 -2.14 2.60
CA VAL A 134 15.50 -1.57 3.39
C VAL A 134 15.23 -1.95 4.85
N GLN A 135 16.14 -2.73 5.45
CA GLN A 135 16.08 -3.14 6.86
C GLN A 135 16.36 -1.96 7.79
#